data_AF-A0A932WE53-F1
#
_entry.id   AF-A0A932WE53-F1
#
_cell.length_a   1.000
_cell.length_b   1.000
_cell.length_c   1.000
_cell.angle_alpha   90.00
_cell.angle_beta   90.00
_cell.angle_gamma   90.00
#
_symmetry.space_group_name_H-M   'P 1'
#
loop_
_entity.id
_entity.type
_entity.pdbx_description
1 polymer ?
#
loop_
_entity_poly.entity_id
_entity_poly.type
_entity_poly.pdbx_seq_one_letter_code
_entity_poly.pdbx_strand_id
1 'polypeptide(L)'
;MTEKIKIISNQKGASIIAVIAIMLILAVMGAALVSLVTTGSDISVNQLQSEQAFQIAEGGREYALKSILLADYGLPAGQISVPVVLGNGSFTVQTDKHTTTVTDNPLLIGSTTINVASTAGYLIPGSVKIEDEYIFCQVISSLTQLTSCFRGYGGSAAAQHSLGREVLQYVIKSSGKVGDATRVVGVVVDGA
;
A
#
# COMPACT_ATOMS: atom_id res chain seq x y z
N MET A 1 -53.71 -55.28 51.26
CA MET A 1 -52.74 -54.23 51.62
C MET A 1 -51.44 -54.54 50.90
N THR A 2 -51.11 -53.79 49.85
CA THR A 2 -49.93 -54.04 49.00
C THR A 2 -48.94 -52.90 49.24
N GLU A 3 -47.84 -53.22 49.91
CA GLU A 3 -46.79 -52.29 50.30
C GLU A 3 -45.87 -52.02 49.09
N LYS A 4 -45.81 -50.76 48.63
CA LYS A 4 -44.94 -50.35 47.52
C LYS A 4 -43.50 -50.19 48.03
N ILE A 5 -42.60 -51.09 47.62
CA ILE A 5 -41.16 -50.96 47.84
C ILE A 5 -40.65 -49.74 47.08
N LYS A 6 -40.18 -48.73 47.82
CA LYS A 6 -39.57 -47.50 47.29
C LYS A 6 -38.10 -47.76 46.99
N ILE A 7 -37.76 -47.99 45.72
CA ILE A 7 -36.37 -48.14 45.26
C ILE A 7 -35.68 -46.77 45.38
N ILE A 8 -34.76 -46.62 46.34
CA ILE A 8 -33.91 -45.43 46.46
C ILE A 8 -32.75 -45.60 45.47
N SER A 9 -32.84 -44.98 44.30
CA SER A 9 -31.79 -44.99 43.29
C SER A 9 -30.62 -44.07 43.71
N ASN A 10 -29.40 -44.59 43.68
CA ASN A 10 -28.19 -43.90 44.13
C ASN A 10 -27.74 -42.82 43.12
N GLN A 11 -28.17 -41.56 43.33
CA GLN A 11 -27.85 -40.44 42.44
C GLN A 11 -26.43 -39.86 42.58
N LYS A 12 -25.60 -40.44 43.47
CA LYS A 12 -24.23 -39.95 43.71
C LYS A 12 -23.34 -40.02 42.46
N GLY A 13 -23.55 -41.02 41.60
CA GLY A 13 -22.80 -41.13 40.33
C GLY A 13 -23.14 -40.02 39.33
N ALA A 14 -24.42 -39.66 39.20
CA ALA A 14 -24.87 -38.61 38.29
C ALA A 14 -24.37 -37.22 38.72
N SER A 15 -24.34 -36.96 40.04
CA SER A 15 -23.83 -35.68 40.58
C SER A 15 -22.34 -35.48 40.32
N ILE A 16 -21.52 -36.53 40.43
CA ILE A 16 -20.07 -36.43 40.14
C ILE A 16 -19.82 -36.17 38.65
N ILE A 17 -20.55 -36.87 37.76
CA ILE A 17 -20.42 -36.67 36.31
C ILE A 17 -20.82 -35.24 35.92
N ALA A 18 -21.90 -34.71 36.50
CA ALA A 18 -22.34 -33.34 36.23
C ALA A 18 -21.28 -32.30 36.65
N VAL A 19 -20.64 -32.48 37.81
CA VAL A 19 -19.57 -31.59 38.27
C VAL A 19 -18.37 -31.62 37.32
N ILE A 20 -17.94 -32.81 36.90
CA ILE A 20 -16.82 -32.96 35.96
C ILE A 20 -17.15 -32.31 34.61
N ALA A 21 -18.37 -32.49 34.11
CA ALA A 21 -18.83 -31.86 32.88
C ALA A 21 -18.81 -30.34 32.97
N ILE A 22 -19.29 -29.77 34.09
CA ILE A 22 -19.26 -28.31 34.32
C ILE A 22 -17.82 -27.81 34.42
N MET A 23 -16.93 -28.52 35.13
CA MET A 23 -15.52 -28.17 35.20
C MET A 23 -14.84 -28.17 33.83
N LEU A 24 -15.14 -29.17 32.99
CA LEU A 24 -14.63 -29.23 31.61
C LEU A 24 -15.15 -28.08 30.75
N ILE A 25 -16.45 -27.76 30.84
CA ILE A 25 -17.03 -26.64 30.10
C ILE A 25 -16.36 -25.32 30.52
N LEU A 26 -16.21 -25.08 31.82
CA LEU A 26 -15.52 -23.89 32.34
C LEU A 26 -14.06 -23.82 31.89
N ALA A 27 -13.34 -24.94 31.88
CA ALA A 27 -11.96 -25.00 31.41
C ALA A 27 -11.85 -24.63 29.91
N VAL A 28 -12.74 -25.18 29.08
CA VAL A 28 -12.76 -24.89 27.63
C VAL A 28 -13.14 -23.43 27.37
N MET A 29 -14.14 -22.89 28.08
CA MET A 29 -14.52 -21.48 27.96
C MET A 29 -13.40 -20.55 28.42
N GLY A 30 -12.71 -20.88 29.51
CA GLY A 30 -11.55 -20.13 29.99
C GLY A 30 -10.42 -20.10 28.95
N ALA A 31 -10.09 -21.25 28.35
CA ALA A 31 -9.10 -21.33 27.29
C ALA A 31 -9.50 -20.53 26.03
N ALA A 32 -10.77 -20.58 25.63
CA ALA A 32 -11.27 -19.83 24.48
C ALA A 32 -11.17 -18.30 24.69
N LEU A 33 -11.51 -17.81 25.90
CA LEU A 33 -11.39 -16.38 26.22
C LEU A 33 -9.94 -15.90 26.19
N VAL A 34 -9.00 -16.67 26.76
CA VAL A 34 -7.57 -16.33 26.72
C VAL A 34 -7.07 -16.31 25.27
N SER A 35 -7.49 -17.27 24.44
CA SER A 35 -7.16 -17.29 23.02
C SER A 35 -7.69 -16.07 22.26
N LEU A 36 -8.90 -15.61 22.57
CA LEU A 36 -9.48 -14.43 21.92
C LEU A 36 -8.75 -13.14 22.31
N VAL A 37 -8.40 -12.98 23.60
CA VAL A 37 -7.69 -11.79 24.10
C VAL A 37 -6.28 -11.71 23.54
N THR A 38 -5.56 -12.84 23.51
CA THR A 38 -4.20 -12.91 22.94
C THR A 38 -4.22 -12.59 21.45
N THR A 39 -5.10 -13.23 20.68
CA THR A 39 -5.27 -12.96 19.24
C THR A 39 -5.66 -11.50 18.97
N GLY A 40 -6.58 -10.94 19.77
CA GLY A 40 -6.98 -9.54 19.64
C GLY A 40 -5.82 -8.58 19.92
N SER A 41 -4.93 -8.93 20.85
CA SER A 41 -3.75 -8.14 21.19
C SER A 41 -2.72 -8.14 20.06
N ASP A 42 -2.45 -9.30 19.46
CA ASP A 42 -1.52 -9.42 18.34
C ASP A 42 -2.00 -8.64 17.10
N ILE A 43 -3.31 -8.71 16.80
CA ILE A 43 -3.92 -7.92 15.72
C ILE A 43 -3.76 -6.42 16.00
N SER A 44 -4.03 -5.99 17.24
CA SER A 44 -3.93 -4.58 17.63
C SER A 44 -2.50 -4.04 17.51
N VAL A 45 -1.50 -4.82 17.92
CA VAL A 45 -0.09 -4.44 17.80
C VAL A 45 0.33 -4.36 16.33
N ASN A 46 -0.08 -5.32 15.51
CA ASN A 46 0.23 -5.31 14.08
C ASN A 46 -0.43 -4.12 13.35
N GLN A 47 -1.68 -3.80 13.70
CA GLN A 47 -2.36 -2.61 13.18
C GLN A 47 -1.63 -1.32 13.55
N LEU A 48 -1.23 -1.18 14.82
CA LEU A 48 -0.46 -0.02 15.29
C LEU A 48 0.88 0.10 14.57
N GLN A 49 1.65 -0.98 14.46
CA GLN A 49 2.94 -0.98 13.76
C GLN A 49 2.77 -0.65 12.27
N SER A 50 1.71 -1.17 11.64
CA SER A 50 1.36 -0.86 10.26
C SER A 50 1.04 0.62 10.06
N GLU A 51 0.28 1.23 10.97
CA GLU A 51 -0.04 2.65 10.89
C GLU A 51 1.20 3.52 11.11
N GLN A 52 2.05 3.18 12.08
CA GLN A 52 3.32 3.88 12.30
C GLN A 52 4.26 3.75 11.10
N ALA A 53 4.36 2.55 10.50
CA ALA A 53 5.15 2.33 9.30
C ALA A 53 4.62 3.17 8.12
N PHE A 54 3.30 3.33 8.00
CA PHE A 54 2.70 4.21 6.99
C PHE A 54 3.07 5.68 7.22
N GLN A 55 2.95 6.18 8.45
CA GLN A 55 3.31 7.57 8.77
C GLN A 55 4.81 7.85 8.56
N ILE A 56 5.67 6.89 8.88
CA ILE A 56 7.10 6.98 8.61
C ILE A 56 7.39 6.97 7.10
N ALA A 57 6.68 6.15 6.32
CA ALA A 57 6.77 6.15 4.87
C ALA A 57 6.36 7.51 4.27
N GLU A 58 5.25 8.10 4.74
CA GLU A 58 4.81 9.45 4.37
C GLU A 58 5.86 10.52 4.72
N GLY A 59 6.43 10.45 5.92
CA GLY A 59 7.54 11.34 6.31
C GLY A 59 8.76 11.21 5.41
N GLY A 60 9.10 9.99 4.99
CA GLY A 60 10.18 9.74 4.04
C GLY A 60 9.91 10.28 2.64
N ARG A 61 8.64 10.28 2.19
CA ARG A 61 8.23 10.92 0.94
C ARG A 61 8.46 12.43 1.00
N GLU A 62 8.01 13.08 2.06
CA GLU A 62 8.20 14.53 2.22
C GLU A 62 9.68 14.90 2.36
N TYR A 63 10.46 14.06 3.04
CA TYR A 63 11.92 14.20 3.10
C TYR A 63 12.54 14.13 1.70
N ALA A 64 12.13 13.17 0.87
CA ALA A 64 12.61 13.02 -0.50
C ALA A 64 12.24 14.22 -1.38
N LEU A 65 10.98 14.68 -1.30
CA LEU A 65 10.52 15.85 -2.04
C LEU A 65 11.30 17.10 -1.65
N LYS A 66 11.55 17.31 -0.35
CA LYS A 66 12.39 18.40 0.14
C LYS A 66 13.83 18.29 -0.37
N SER A 67 14.40 17.09 -0.39
CA SER A 67 15.75 16.87 -0.92
C SER A 67 15.82 17.19 -2.41
N ILE A 68 14.77 16.87 -3.19
CA ILE A 68 14.69 17.17 -4.62
C ILE A 68 14.50 18.66 -4.88
N LEU A 69 13.72 19.35 -4.05
CA LEU A 69 13.53 20.80 -4.14
C LEU A 69 14.81 21.59 -3.79
N LEU A 70 15.70 21.03 -2.97
CA LEU A 70 16.91 21.70 -2.47
C LEU A 70 18.21 21.26 -3.17
N ALA A 71 18.20 20.12 -3.87
CA ALA A 71 19.34 19.62 -4.63
C ALA A 71 18.90 19.27 -6.05
N ASP A 72 19.52 19.95 -7.03
CA ASP A 72 19.48 19.62 -8.45
C ASP A 72 19.55 18.08 -8.65
N TYR A 73 18.51 17.52 -9.29
CA TYR A 73 18.06 16.12 -9.28
C TYR A 73 19.18 15.05 -9.22
N GLY A 74 19.66 14.75 -8.01
CA GLY A 74 20.88 13.96 -7.78
C GLY A 74 20.69 12.54 -7.23
N LEU A 75 19.48 12.00 -7.11
CA LEU A 75 19.31 10.55 -6.95
C LEU A 75 19.11 9.95 -8.33
N PRO A 76 20.16 9.45 -9.00
CA PRO A 76 19.99 8.79 -10.29
C PRO A 76 18.97 7.65 -10.13
N ALA A 77 18.11 7.52 -11.13
CA ALA A 77 17.07 6.51 -11.15
C ALA A 77 17.61 5.12 -10.75
N GLY A 78 16.93 4.44 -9.84
CA GLY A 78 17.31 3.16 -9.27
C GLY A 78 18.13 3.24 -7.98
N GLN A 79 18.40 4.43 -7.42
CA GLN A 79 19.04 4.54 -6.11
C GLN A 79 18.05 4.44 -4.96
N ILE A 80 18.44 3.66 -3.96
CA ILE A 80 17.75 3.54 -2.67
C ILE A 80 18.58 4.29 -1.63
N SER A 81 17.94 5.19 -0.88
CA SER A 81 18.59 5.91 0.20
C SER A 81 19.01 4.94 1.31
N VAL A 82 20.09 5.29 2.01
CA VAL A 82 20.42 4.62 3.28
C VAL A 82 19.22 4.75 4.22
N PRO A 83 18.86 3.71 4.99
CA PRO A 83 17.78 3.78 5.95
C PRO A 83 17.97 4.94 6.93
N VAL A 84 17.01 5.85 6.97
CA VAL A 84 16.98 6.96 7.93
C VAL A 84 16.10 6.56 9.10
N VAL A 85 16.66 6.57 10.30
CA VAL A 85 15.96 6.18 11.53
C VAL A 85 15.11 7.34 12.04
N LEU A 86 13.85 7.05 12.34
CA LEU A 86 12.89 7.97 12.96
C LEU A 86 12.22 7.26 14.14
N GLY A 87 12.70 7.55 15.35
CA GLY A 87 12.20 6.91 16.57
C GLY A 87 12.39 5.39 16.53
N ASN A 88 11.28 4.65 16.64
CA ASN A 88 11.26 3.18 16.65
C ASN A 88 11.20 2.54 15.24
N GLY A 89 11.24 3.35 14.19
CA GLY A 89 11.21 2.87 12.82
C GLY A 89 12.27 3.51 11.94
N SER A 90 12.23 3.17 10.66
CA SER A 90 13.11 3.76 9.65
C SER A 90 12.39 3.87 8.32
N PHE A 91 12.86 4.75 7.45
CA PHE A 91 12.43 4.81 6.08
C PHE A 91 13.60 4.72 5.10
N THR A 92 13.31 4.23 3.90
CA THR A 92 14.18 4.30 2.73
C THR A 92 13.41 4.95 1.58
N VAL A 93 14.10 5.68 0.72
CA VAL A 93 13.53 6.35 -0.45
C VAL A 93 14.17 5.78 -1.70
N GLN A 94 13.36 5.43 -2.68
CA GLN A 94 13.79 5.00 -4.00
C GLN A 94 13.23 5.94 -5.06
N THR A 95 14.06 6.36 -6.01
CA THR A 95 13.64 7.10 -7.19
C THR A 95 13.65 6.20 -8.42
N ASP A 96 12.52 6.07 -9.09
CA ASP A 96 12.38 5.29 -10.32
C ASP A 96 12.12 6.22 -11.51
N LYS A 97 12.80 5.98 -12.62
CA LYS A 97 12.49 6.58 -13.93
C LYS A 97 11.85 5.51 -14.80
N HIS A 98 10.60 5.72 -15.19
CA HIS A 98 9.92 4.90 -16.17
C HIS A 98 9.94 5.61 -17.52
N THR A 99 10.23 4.85 -18.57
CA THR A 99 10.29 5.35 -19.94
C THR A 99 9.58 4.38 -20.88
N THR A 100 8.88 4.94 -21.85
CA THR A 100 8.21 4.24 -22.93
C THR A 100 8.18 5.17 -24.14
N THR A 101 7.55 4.76 -25.23
CA THR A 101 7.43 5.59 -26.43
C THR A 101 5.98 5.75 -26.86
N VAL A 102 5.63 6.94 -27.34
CA VAL A 102 4.36 7.22 -28.03
C VAL A 102 4.24 6.31 -29.25
N THR A 103 3.09 5.66 -29.41
CA THR A 103 2.76 4.83 -30.59
C THR A 103 1.76 5.50 -31.53
N ASP A 104 1.24 6.68 -31.17
CA ASP A 104 0.44 7.52 -32.05
C ASP A 104 1.30 8.19 -33.14
N ASN A 105 0.71 8.45 -34.31
CA ASN A 105 1.38 9.13 -35.41
C ASN A 105 0.45 10.12 -36.15
N PRO A 106 0.43 11.41 -35.78
CA PRO A 106 0.99 12.00 -34.56
C PRO A 106 0.01 11.95 -33.38
N LEU A 107 0.53 12.12 -32.17
CA LEU A 107 -0.29 12.45 -30.99
C LEU A 107 -0.70 13.93 -31.10
N LEU A 108 -1.96 14.18 -31.47
CA LEU A 108 -2.50 15.53 -31.70
C LEU A 108 -2.61 16.38 -30.43
N ILE A 109 -2.57 17.69 -30.60
CA ILE A 109 -2.88 18.66 -29.53
C ILE A 109 -4.35 18.45 -29.13
N GLY A 110 -4.60 18.20 -27.84
CA GLY A 110 -5.95 17.96 -27.31
C GLY A 110 -6.37 16.49 -27.21
N SER A 111 -5.53 15.54 -27.67
CA SER A 111 -5.77 14.11 -27.40
C SER A 111 -5.85 13.85 -25.90
N THR A 112 -6.94 13.24 -25.45
CA THR A 112 -7.16 12.82 -24.06
C THR A 112 -6.74 11.36 -23.82
N THR A 113 -6.30 10.69 -24.88
CA THR A 113 -5.75 9.33 -24.87
C THR A 113 -4.37 9.37 -25.50
N ILE A 114 -3.41 8.69 -24.87
CA ILE A 114 -2.04 8.54 -25.34
C ILE A 114 -1.78 7.05 -25.47
N ASN A 115 -1.55 6.58 -26.69
CA ASN A 115 -1.10 5.23 -26.94
C ASN A 115 0.42 5.17 -26.75
N VAL A 116 0.87 4.21 -25.95
CA VAL A 116 2.28 4.00 -25.60
C VAL A 116 2.67 2.53 -25.80
N ALA A 117 3.97 2.26 -25.99
CA ALA A 117 4.45 0.90 -26.16
C ALA A 117 4.22 -0.01 -24.94
N SER A 118 4.21 0.58 -23.73
CA SER A 118 3.91 -0.10 -22.47
C SER A 118 3.58 0.92 -21.38
N THR A 119 2.67 0.57 -20.48
CA THR A 119 2.35 1.29 -19.24
C THR A 119 3.00 0.65 -17.99
N ALA A 120 3.86 -0.35 -18.17
CA ALA A 120 4.50 -1.05 -17.05
C ALA A 120 5.33 -0.10 -16.17
N GLY A 121 5.09 -0.13 -14.87
CA GLY A 121 5.78 0.70 -13.88
C GLY A 121 5.21 2.11 -13.69
N TYR A 122 4.37 2.60 -14.61
CA TYR A 122 3.75 3.91 -14.46
C TYR A 122 2.75 3.91 -13.29
N LEU A 123 2.81 4.96 -12.47
CA LEU A 123 1.86 5.24 -11.41
C LEU A 123 0.84 6.25 -11.92
N ILE A 124 -0.40 5.80 -12.10
CA ILE A 124 -1.53 6.58 -12.61
C ILE A 124 -2.72 6.36 -11.65
N PRO A 125 -3.47 7.39 -11.19
CA PRO A 125 -3.40 8.79 -11.58
C PRO A 125 -2.05 9.45 -11.32
N GLY A 126 -1.56 10.21 -12.29
CA GLY A 126 -0.23 10.78 -12.24
C GLY A 126 0.15 11.50 -13.53
N SER A 127 1.21 12.29 -13.44
CA SER A 127 1.76 13.00 -14.59
C SER A 127 2.78 12.17 -15.35
N VAL A 128 2.87 12.41 -16.65
CA VAL A 128 3.91 11.91 -17.54
C VAL A 128 4.45 13.09 -18.33
N LYS A 129 5.71 13.02 -18.74
CA LYS A 129 6.36 14.04 -19.56
C LYS A 129 6.63 13.49 -20.95
N ILE A 130 6.31 14.27 -21.98
CA ILE A 130 6.69 14.00 -23.36
C ILE A 130 7.41 15.25 -23.86
N GLU A 131 8.71 15.13 -24.13
CA GLU A 131 9.55 16.29 -24.45
C GLU A 131 9.47 17.34 -23.34
N ASP A 132 8.94 18.53 -23.62
CA ASP A 132 8.75 19.64 -22.67
C ASP A 132 7.31 19.75 -22.15
N GLU A 133 6.41 18.85 -22.57
CA GLU A 133 5.03 18.83 -22.12
C GLU A 133 4.82 17.88 -20.92
N TYR A 134 4.22 18.39 -19.84
CA TYR A 134 3.67 17.57 -18.77
C TYR A 134 2.20 17.28 -19.06
N ILE A 135 1.79 16.03 -18.85
CA ILE A 135 0.45 15.55 -19.12
C ILE A 135 -0.04 14.76 -17.91
N PHE A 136 -1.16 15.17 -17.32
CA PHE A 136 -1.75 14.44 -16.19
C PHE A 136 -2.78 13.44 -16.69
N CYS A 137 -2.55 12.15 -16.47
CA CYS A 137 -3.50 11.10 -16.86
C CYS A 137 -4.15 10.49 -15.62
N GLN A 138 -5.42 10.12 -15.73
CA GLN A 138 -6.18 9.55 -14.60
C GLN A 138 -6.30 8.03 -14.64
N VAL A 139 -6.21 7.43 -15.82
CA VAL A 139 -6.54 6.00 -15.99
C VAL A 139 -5.53 5.33 -16.92
N ILE A 140 -5.06 4.14 -16.52
CA ILE A 140 -4.48 3.15 -17.43
C ILE A 140 -5.62 2.26 -17.91
N SER A 141 -6.06 2.43 -19.16
CA SER A 141 -7.18 1.66 -19.71
C SER A 141 -6.74 0.29 -20.25
N SER A 142 -5.46 0.16 -20.62
CA SER A 142 -4.84 -1.08 -21.07
C SER A 142 -3.31 -1.04 -20.86
N LEU A 143 -2.62 -2.13 -21.18
CA LEU A 143 -1.15 -2.21 -21.07
C LEU A 143 -0.41 -1.23 -21.99
N THR A 144 -1.10 -0.56 -22.90
CA THR A 144 -0.53 0.35 -23.92
C THR A 144 -1.29 1.67 -24.01
N GLN A 145 -2.15 2.02 -23.04
CA GLN A 145 -2.97 3.23 -23.11
C GLN A 145 -3.07 3.97 -21.78
N LEU A 146 -2.79 5.27 -21.86
CA LEU A 146 -3.12 6.25 -20.85
C LEU A 146 -4.33 7.05 -21.33
N THR A 147 -5.38 7.14 -20.51
CA THR A 147 -6.64 7.81 -20.87
C THR A 147 -7.04 8.85 -19.83
N SER A 148 -8.00 9.69 -20.19
CA SER A 148 -8.43 10.83 -19.38
C SER A 148 -7.25 11.75 -19.05
N CYS A 149 -6.43 12.02 -20.07
CA CYS A 149 -5.24 12.84 -19.98
C CYS A 149 -5.56 14.34 -20.19
N PHE A 150 -5.02 15.17 -19.32
CA PHE A 150 -5.04 16.63 -19.37
C PHE A 150 -3.68 17.11 -19.87
N ARG A 151 -3.69 17.66 -21.08
CA ARG A 151 -2.52 18.21 -21.79
C ARG A 151 -2.10 19.55 -21.18
N GLY A 152 -0.83 19.90 -21.30
CA GLY A 152 -0.31 21.16 -20.75
C GLY A 152 -0.42 21.27 -19.22
N TYR A 153 -0.30 20.16 -18.51
CA TYR A 153 -0.32 20.12 -17.05
C TYR A 153 0.88 20.88 -16.47
N GLY A 154 0.77 21.36 -15.23
CA GLY A 154 1.87 22.06 -14.56
C GLY A 154 2.31 23.38 -15.23
N GLY A 155 1.48 23.95 -16.12
CA GLY A 155 1.81 25.16 -16.87
C GLY A 155 2.61 24.92 -18.16
N SER A 156 2.82 23.67 -18.56
CA SER A 156 3.43 23.34 -19.85
C SER A 156 2.50 23.63 -21.03
N ALA A 157 3.07 23.80 -22.23
CA ALA A 157 2.29 24.02 -23.45
C ALA A 157 1.93 22.68 -24.10
N ALA A 158 0.66 22.49 -24.45
CA ALA A 158 0.22 21.31 -25.19
C ALA A 158 0.81 21.32 -26.61
N ALA A 159 1.52 20.25 -26.99
CA ALA A 159 2.22 20.13 -28.27
C ALA A 159 1.73 18.92 -29.09
N GLN A 160 2.08 18.88 -30.37
CA GLN A 160 1.92 17.66 -31.16
C GLN A 160 3.19 16.82 -31.01
N HIS A 161 3.05 15.54 -30.70
CA HIS A 161 4.19 14.63 -30.60
C HIS A 161 4.21 13.64 -31.76
N SER A 162 5.39 13.41 -32.32
CA SER A 162 5.58 12.41 -33.38
C SER A 162 5.56 10.98 -32.82
N LEU A 163 5.45 9.99 -33.70
CA LEU A 163 5.66 8.59 -33.32
C LEU A 163 7.04 8.39 -32.69
N GLY A 164 7.11 7.56 -31.65
CA GLY A 164 8.37 7.16 -31.03
C GLY A 164 8.95 8.16 -30.03
N ARG A 165 8.26 9.28 -29.76
CA ARG A 165 8.70 10.22 -28.71
C ARG A 165 8.71 9.54 -27.36
N GLU A 166 9.76 9.81 -26.57
CA GLU A 166 9.88 9.29 -25.21
C GLU A 166 8.77 9.87 -24.33
N VAL A 167 8.05 8.98 -23.66
CA VAL A 167 7.15 9.31 -22.56
C VAL A 167 7.86 8.89 -21.29
N LEU A 168 8.07 9.80 -20.34
CA LEU A 168 8.80 9.53 -19.12
C LEU A 168 7.99 9.89 -17.88
N GLN A 169 8.22 9.16 -16.79
CA GLN A 169 7.64 9.45 -15.49
C GLN A 169 8.70 9.22 -14.41
N TYR A 170 8.81 10.16 -13.48
CA TYR A 170 9.62 10.00 -12.27
C TYR A 170 8.72 9.67 -11.09
N VAL A 171 9.02 8.57 -10.39
CA VAL A 171 8.28 8.11 -9.23
C VAL A 171 9.21 8.05 -8.04
N ILE A 172 8.80 8.64 -6.92
CA ILE A 172 9.46 8.47 -5.64
C ILE A 172 8.66 7.45 -4.84
N LYS A 173 9.33 6.41 -4.35
CA LYS A 173 8.76 5.44 -3.42
C LYS A 173 9.47 5.57 -2.09
N SER A 174 8.72 5.79 -1.02
CA SER A 174 9.22 5.76 0.35
C SER A 174 8.71 4.51 1.03
N SER A 175 9.62 3.69 1.57
CA SER A 175 9.29 2.51 2.36
C SER A 175 9.59 2.76 3.82
N GLY A 176 8.55 2.77 4.66
CA GLY A 176 8.64 2.87 6.12
C GLY A 176 8.53 1.50 6.78
N LYS A 177 9.34 1.27 7.82
CA LYS A 177 9.38 0.02 8.59
C LYS A 177 9.34 0.28 10.09
N VAL A 178 8.47 -0.46 10.80
CA VAL A 178 8.38 -0.51 12.27
C VAL A 178 8.16 -1.95 12.70
N GLY A 179 9.10 -2.52 13.47
CA GLY A 179 9.09 -3.94 13.79
C GLY A 179 9.09 -4.79 12.51
N ASP A 180 8.08 -5.65 12.37
CA ASP A 180 7.86 -6.49 11.18
C ASP A 180 6.95 -5.83 10.13
N ALA A 181 6.27 -4.73 10.48
CA ALA A 181 5.40 -4.01 9.56
C ALA A 181 6.21 -3.16 8.59
N THR A 182 5.91 -3.30 7.29
CA THR A 182 6.49 -2.48 6.22
C THR A 182 5.37 -1.88 5.37
N ARG A 183 5.46 -0.58 5.08
CA ARG A 183 4.54 0.16 4.21
C ARG A 183 5.32 0.93 3.17
N VAL A 184 4.78 1.00 1.96
CA VAL A 184 5.39 1.72 0.83
C VAL A 184 4.38 2.72 0.31
N VAL A 185 4.81 3.97 0.16
CA VAL A 185 4.01 5.04 -0.44
C VAL A 185 4.75 5.57 -1.65
N GLY A 186 4.03 5.81 -2.74
CA GLY A 186 4.58 6.27 -4.01
C GLY A 186 3.96 7.59 -4.43
N VAL A 187 4.75 8.48 -5.01
CA VAL A 187 4.27 9.72 -5.61
C VAL A 187 4.98 9.98 -6.93
N VAL A 188 4.24 10.48 -7.90
CA VAL A 188 4.80 10.97 -9.15
C VAL A 188 5.34 12.38 -8.92
N VAL A 189 6.54 12.64 -9.42
CA VAL A 189 7.10 13.99 -9.42
C VAL A 189 7.16 14.54 -10.83
N ASP A 190 6.55 15.71 -11.01
CA ASP A 190 6.79 16.55 -12.16
C ASP A 190 8.25 17.00 -12.09
N GLY A 191 9.07 16.65 -13.08
CA GLY A 191 10.44 17.13 -13.15
C GLY A 191 10.47 18.65 -13.02
N ALA A 192 11.44 19.19 -12.28
CA ALA A 192 11.68 20.64 -12.33
C ALA A 192 12.21 21.02 -13.72
#